data_AF-A0A559PQI5-F1
#
_entry.id   AF-A0A559PQI5-F1
#
_cell.length_a   1.000
_cell.length_b   1.000
_cell.length_c   1.000
_cell.angle_alpha   90.00
_cell.angle_beta   90.00
_cell.angle_gamma   90.00
#
_symmetry.space_group_name_H-M   'P 1'
#
loop_
_entity.id
_entity.type
_entity.pdbx_description
1 polymer ?
#
loop_
_entity_poly.entity_id
_entity_poly.type
_entity_poly.pdbx_seq_one_letter_code
_entity_poly.pdbx_strand_id
1 'polypeptide(L)' 'MYNKIDIDRNKLTIMGVKFSDLKTLENTANAIGSNMFEGFKPTHKNIKIIRDYMIGKLSLNDLLIFAKEKTYV' A
#
# COMPACT_ATOMS: atom_id res chain seq x y z
N MET A 1 8.36 -9.42 -15.84
CA MET A 1 9.52 -8.63 -15.34
C MET A 1 9.20 -8.16 -13.94
N TYR A 2 10.10 -8.37 -12.98
CA TYR A 2 9.97 -7.83 -11.63
C TYR A 2 10.18 -6.31 -11.68
N ASN A 3 9.16 -5.54 -11.31
CA ASN A 3 9.29 -4.10 -11.12
C ASN A 3 9.68 -3.86 -9.66
N LYS A 4 10.84 -3.24 -9.42
CA LYS A 4 11.26 -2.93 -8.06
C LYS A 4 10.42 -1.77 -7.51
N ILE A 5 9.79 -1.97 -6.36
CA ILE A 5 9.19 -0.85 -5.58
C ILE A 5 10.23 -0.31 -4.60
N ASP A 6 10.15 1.01 -4.35
CA ASP A 6 11.00 1.67 -3.39
C ASP A 6 10.54 1.35 -1.96
N ILE A 7 11.40 0.70 -1.18
CA ILE A 7 11.18 0.35 0.23
C ILE A 7 12.44 0.75 1.00
N ASP A 8 12.26 1.64 1.97
CA ASP A 8 13.32 2.05 2.90
C ASP A 8 12.92 1.61 4.32
N ARG A 9 13.56 0.55 4.82
CA ARG A 9 13.32 0.01 6.16
C ARG A 9 13.90 0.88 7.27
N ASN A 10 14.91 1.70 6.98
CA ASN A 10 15.50 2.61 7.95
C ASN A 10 14.58 3.82 8.19
N LYS A 11 13.96 4.34 7.11
CA LYS A 11 13.00 5.45 7.18
C LYS A 11 11.55 5.00 7.39
N LEU A 12 11.31 3.70 7.36
CA LEU A 12 9.99 3.08 7.40
C LEU A 12 9.07 3.62 6.30
N THR A 13 9.50 3.57 5.05
CA THR A 13 8.71 4.06 3.91
C THR A 13 8.57 3.05 2.78
N ILE A 14 7.41 3.05 2.12
CA ILE A 14 7.19 2.41 0.81
C ILE A 14 6.77 3.52 -0.17
N MET A 15 7.52 3.74 -1.25
CA MET A 15 7.28 4.83 -2.22
C MET A 15 7.09 6.21 -1.55
N GLY A 16 7.88 6.50 -0.51
CA GLY A 16 7.79 7.72 0.30
C GLY A 16 6.62 7.78 1.30
N VAL A 17 5.71 6.80 1.30
CA VAL A 17 4.63 6.70 2.30
C VAL A 17 5.19 6.14 3.60
N LYS A 18 5.12 6.91 4.68
CA LYS A 18 5.67 6.54 5.99
C LYS A 18 4.77 5.59 6.78
N PHE A 19 5.39 4.64 7.47
CA PHE A 19 4.78 3.64 8.35
C PHE A 19 5.18 3.91 9.80
N SER A 20 4.33 3.49 10.74
CA SER A 20 4.57 3.61 12.18
C SER A 20 5.68 2.69 12.68
N ASP A 21 5.78 1.51 12.08
CA ASP A 21 6.63 0.42 12.55
C ASP A 21 6.99 -0.54 11.39
N LEU A 22 8.05 -1.31 11.62
CA LEU A 22 8.58 -2.24 10.62
C LEU A 22 7.60 -3.37 10.28
N LYS A 23 6.84 -3.87 11.26
CA LYS A 23 5.91 -4.98 11.06
C LYS A 23 4.79 -4.57 10.10
N THR A 24 4.21 -3.39 10.29
CA THR A 24 3.18 -2.84 9.40
C THR A 24 3.75 -2.63 8.00
N LEU A 25 4.97 -2.08 7.87
CA LEU A 25 5.64 -1.91 6.59
C LEU A 25 5.85 -3.25 5.85
N GLU A 26 6.40 -4.26 6.53
CA GLU A 26 6.70 -5.55 5.91
C GLU A 26 5.43 -6.29 5.49
N ASN A 27 4.40 -6.26 6.33
CA ASN A 27 3.09 -6.83 6.00
C ASN A 27 2.48 -6.15 4.76
N THR A 28 2.52 -4.82 4.68
CA THR A 28 2.04 -4.08 3.50
C THR A 28 2.88 -4.41 2.26
N ALA A 29 4.21 -4.43 2.38
CA ALA A 29 5.12 -4.75 1.28
C ALA A 29 4.88 -6.15 0.72
N ASN A 30 4.65 -7.15 1.57
CA ASN A 30 4.36 -8.52 1.16
C ASN A 30 3.03 -8.62 0.39
N ALA A 31 1.98 -7.98 0.90
CA ALA A 31 0.68 -7.96 0.23
C ALA A 31 0.76 -7.30 -1.17
N ILE A 32 1.46 -6.17 -1.27
CA ILE A 32 1.69 -5.49 -2.55
C ILE A 32 2.53 -6.37 -3.47
N GLY A 33 3.62 -6.95 -2.96
CA GLY A 33 4.52 -7.81 -3.72
C GLY A 33 3.80 -8.98 -4.38
N SER A 34 2.91 -9.66 -3.66
CA SER A 34 2.08 -10.75 -4.22
C SER A 34 1.25 -10.27 -5.41
N ASN A 35 0.56 -9.13 -5.29
CA ASN A 35 -0.26 -8.58 -6.37
C ASN A 35 0.61 -8.09 -7.55
N MET A 36 1.83 -7.63 -7.30
CA MET A 36 2.74 -7.21 -8.36
C MET A 36 3.20 -8.38 -9.25
N PHE A 37 3.26 -9.62 -8.72
CA PHE A 37 3.49 -10.81 -9.55
C PHE A 37 2.36 -11.07 -10.54
N GLU A 38 1.16 -10.57 -10.26
CA GLU A 38 -0.02 -10.64 -11.12
C GLU A 38 -0.15 -9.42 -12.05
N GLY A 39 0.84 -8.52 -12.05
CA GLY A 39 0.88 -7.34 -12.92
C GLY A 39 0.34 -6.06 -12.29
N PHE A 40 -0.04 -6.06 -11.01
CA PHE A 40 -0.40 -4.83 -10.30
C PHE A 40 0.79 -3.86 -10.26
N LYS A 41 0.52 -2.58 -10.54
CA LYS A 41 1.52 -1.51 -10.47
C LYS A 41 1.04 -0.48 -9.44
N PRO A 42 1.52 -0.53 -8.19
CA PRO A 42 1.04 0.36 -7.15
C PRO A 42 1.40 1.82 -7.45
N THR A 43 0.47 2.73 -7.17
CA THR A 43 0.72 4.18 -7.09
C THR A 43 0.96 4.60 -5.63
N HIS A 44 1.54 5.79 -5.42
CA HIS A 44 1.68 6.36 -4.07
C HIS A 44 0.33 6.41 -3.32
N LYS A 45 -0.77 6.67 -4.04
CA LYS A 45 -2.13 6.69 -3.48
C LYS A 45 -2.58 5.30 -3.03
N ASN A 46 -2.29 4.25 -3.81
CA ASN A 46 -2.58 2.88 -3.39
C ASN A 46 -1.87 2.54 -2.09
N ILE A 47 -0.56 2.84 -1.98
CA ILE A 47 0.21 2.56 -0.76
C ILE A 47 -0.40 3.27 0.45
N LYS A 48 -0.77 4.54 0.29
CA LYS A 48 -1.41 5.33 1.34
C LYS A 48 -2.75 4.73 1.80
N ILE A 49 -3.60 4.33 0.86
CA ILE A 49 -4.90 3.70 1.15
C ILE A 49 -4.70 2.36 1.88
N ILE A 50 -3.81 1.49 1.38
CA ILE A 50 -3.56 0.18 1.99
C ILE A 50 -3.03 0.33 3.41
N ARG A 51 -2.06 1.23 3.62
CA ARG A 51 -1.53 1.53 4.96
C ARG A 51 -2.63 2.05 5.88
N ASP A 52 -3.38 3.06 5.46
CA ASP A 52 -4.40 3.69 6.29
C ASP A 52 -5.52 2.69 6.65
N TYR A 53 -5.84 1.74 5.76
CA TYR A 53 -6.72 0.61 6.07
C TYR A 53 -6.11 -0.36 7.08
N MET A 54 -4.85 -0.75 6.91
CA MET A 54 -4.18 -1.70 7.81
C MET A 54 -4.04 -1.20 9.25
N ILE A 55 -3.93 0.12 9.45
CA ILE A 55 -3.86 0.73 10.79
C ILE A 55 -5.24 1.11 11.35
N GLY A 56 -6.33 0.75 10.66
CA GLY A 56 -7.70 1.02 11.08
C GLY A 56 -8.16 2.47 10.92
N LYS A 57 -7.40 3.30 10.18
CA LYS A 57 -7.77 4.68 9.87
C LYS A 57 -8.81 4.76 8.75
N LEU A 58 -8.82 3.78 7.84
CA LEU A 58 -9.88 3.57 6.87
C LEU A 58 -10.66 2.30 7.21
N SER A 59 -11.96 2.34 7.00
CA SER A 59 -12.85 1.20 7.09
C SER A 59 -12.98 0.48 5.75
N LEU A 60 -13.59 -0.72 5.77
CA LEU A 60 -13.97 -1.41 4.52
C LEU A 60 -14.94 -0.57 3.67
N ASN A 61 -15.84 0.18 4.29
CA ASN A 61 -16.79 1.03 3.57
C ASN A 61 -16.09 2.15 2.80
N ASP A 62 -15.02 2.72 3.35
CA ASP A 62 -14.20 3.72 2.66
C ASP A 62 -13.54 3.12 1.41
N LEU A 63 -13.03 1.88 1.51
CA LEU A 63 -12.48 1.17 0.36
C LEU A 63 -13.53 0.91 -0.73
N LEU A 64 -14.75 0.55 -0.34
CA LEU A 64 -15.86 0.35 -1.28
C LEU A 64 -16.23 1.64 -2.01
N ILE A 65 -16.20 2.79 -1.32
CA ILE A 65 -16.42 4.11 -1.93
C ILE A 65 -15.31 4.40 -2.94
N PHE A 66 -14.03 4.26 -2.56
CA PHE A 66 -12.92 4.48 -3.48
C PHE A 66 -13.02 3.59 -4.73
N ALA A 67 -13.41 2.32 -4.56
CA ALA A 67 -13.59 1.39 -5.66
C ALA A 67 -14.72 1.80 -6.62
N LYS A 68 -15.90 2.17 -6.07
CA LYS A 68 -17.05 2.62 -6.86
C LYS A 68 -16.74 3.89 -7.65
N GLU A 69 -16.07 4.85 -7.02
CA GLU A 69 -15.74 6.13 -7.63
C GLU A 69 -14.47 6.07 -8.50
N LYS A 70 -13.73 4.95 -8.47
CA LYS A 70 -12.42 4.78 -9.12
C LYS A 70 -11.39 5.83 -8.66
N THR A 71 -11.54 6.32 -7.43
CA THR A 71 -10.66 7.34 -6.85
C THR A 71 -9.44 6.75 -6.16
N TYR A 72 -9.07 5.49 -6.44
CA TYR A 72 -7.89 4.83 -5.86
C TYR A 72 -6.60 4.99 -6.70
N VAL A 73 -6.69 5.47 -7.94
CA VAL A 73 -5.53 5.71 -8.83
C VAL A 73 -4.91 7.08 -8.63
#